data_AF-V7CGF1-F1
#
_entry.id   AF-V7CGF1-F1
#
_cell.length_a   1.000
_cell.length_b   1.000
_cell.length_c   1.000
_cell.angle_alpha   90.00
_cell.angle_beta   90.00
_cell.angle_gamma   90.00
#
_symmetry.space_group_name_H-M   'P 1'
#
loop_
_entity.id
_entity.type
_entity.pdbx_description
1 polymer ?
#
loop_
_entity_poly.entity_id
_entity_poly.type
_entity_poly.pdbx_seq_one_letter_code
_entity_poly.pdbx_strand_id
1 'polypeptide(L)'
;MGGFIILFLLCVLSFQSSVLKVTHARFQATKCGDAGPDIHYPYKIKGQHQHTDSLPGFELLCKDNLTTIHFPSYGDLEVKSISYDTKNIHLLDPKKCVHHVFLNLNLSLTPFHYFYVLKNYTYLNCSTALPPPFVEVPCLSAASYHVYTVDSALPVPGSCEGVKTVAIPFAYSPYLSDSILGLRLTWDMSETEDSKTINHTRGSHTSRNLVIGSSMCVFVMVMLLLISTKIRVAARNNHQKEEQLLHS
;
A
#
# COMPACT_ATOMS: atom_id res chain seq x y z
N MET A 1 -4.35 -42.53 -27.82
CA MET A 1 -3.60 -41.24 -27.76
C MET A 1 -4.52 -40.05 -27.48
N GLY A 2 -5.72 -39.95 -28.06
CA GLY A 2 -6.63 -38.81 -27.83
C GLY A 2 -7.10 -38.61 -26.37
N GLY A 3 -7.45 -39.67 -25.64
CA GLY A 3 -7.95 -39.56 -24.26
C GLY A 3 -6.94 -38.97 -23.26
N PHE A 4 -5.64 -39.25 -23.44
CA PHE A 4 -4.58 -38.69 -22.59
C PHE A 4 -4.37 -37.19 -22.82
N ILE A 5 -4.54 -36.72 -24.07
CA ILE A 5 -4.45 -35.30 -24.41
C ILE A 5 -5.62 -34.53 -23.79
N ILE A 6 -6.82 -35.10 -23.83
CA ILE A 6 -8.03 -34.49 -23.23
C ILE A 6 -7.89 -34.40 -21.70
N LEU A 7 -7.46 -35.48 -21.04
CA LEU A 7 -7.24 -35.47 -19.59
C LEU A 7 -6.17 -34.45 -19.19
N PHE A 8 -5.10 -34.33 -19.98
CA PHE A 8 -4.04 -33.34 -19.76
C PHE A 8 -4.56 -31.89 -19.88
N LEU A 9 -5.32 -31.57 -20.93
CA LEU A 9 -5.91 -30.25 -21.11
C LEU A 9 -6.88 -29.90 -19.96
N LEU A 10 -7.70 -30.86 -19.52
CA LEU A 10 -8.60 -30.68 -18.36
C LEU A 10 -7.83 -30.41 -17.06
N CYS A 11 -6.68 -31.06 -16.87
CA CYS A 11 -5.84 -30.88 -15.69
C CYS A 11 -5.14 -29.51 -15.69
N VAL A 12 -4.68 -29.04 -16.85
CA VAL A 12 -4.11 -27.69 -16.98
C VAL A 12 -5.18 -26.63 -16.72
N LEU A 13 -6.38 -26.77 -17.30
CA LEU A 13 -7.48 -25.81 -17.11
C LEU A 13 -7.96 -25.74 -15.64
N SER A 14 -8.02 -26.87 -14.94
CA SER A 14 -8.37 -26.90 -13.51
C SER A 14 -7.27 -26.30 -12.63
N PHE A 15 -6.00 -26.47 -13.00
CA PHE A 15 -4.87 -25.83 -12.32
C PHE A 15 -4.86 -24.31 -12.51
N GLN A 16 -5.06 -23.81 -13.74
CA GLN A 16 -5.16 -22.37 -14.01
C GLN A 16 -6.32 -21.72 -13.25
N SER A 17 -7.46 -22.42 -13.17
CA SER A 17 -8.63 -21.96 -12.39
C SER A 17 -8.34 -21.91 -10.88
N SER A 18 -7.51 -22.82 -10.38
CA SER A 18 -7.13 -22.87 -8.96
C SER A 18 -6.13 -21.77 -8.62
N VAL A 19 -5.17 -21.48 -9.51
CA VAL A 19 -4.22 -20.37 -9.35
C VAL A 19 -4.94 -19.02 -9.35
N LEU A 20 -5.91 -18.81 -10.25
CA LEU A 20 -6.71 -17.59 -10.31
C LEU A 20 -7.57 -17.36 -9.05
N LYS A 21 -8.10 -18.44 -8.46
CA LYS A 21 -8.85 -18.36 -7.19
C LYS A 21 -7.97 -18.02 -6.00
N VAL A 22 -6.76 -18.57 -5.94
CA VAL A 22 -5.79 -18.30 -4.85
C VAL A 22 -5.22 -16.87 -4.94
N THR A 23 -5.08 -16.30 -6.14
CA THR A 23 -4.69 -14.90 -6.31
C THR A 23 -5.83 -13.93 -5.97
N HIS A 24 -7.08 -14.26 -6.29
CA HIS A 24 -8.23 -13.41 -5.92
C HIS A 24 -8.54 -13.41 -4.41
N ALA A 25 -8.32 -14.54 -3.72
CA ALA A 25 -8.66 -14.67 -2.30
C ALA A 25 -7.71 -13.95 -1.33
N ARG A 26 -6.55 -13.44 -1.79
CA ARG A 26 -5.53 -12.82 -0.92
C ARG A 26 -5.37 -11.30 -1.07
N PHE A 27 -6.16 -10.66 -1.93
CA PHE A 27 -6.06 -9.21 -2.12
C PHE A 27 -7.43 -8.58 -2.35
N GLN A 28 -8.41 -8.96 -1.51
CA GLN A 28 -9.70 -8.28 -1.52
C GLN A 28 -9.50 -6.91 -0.88
N ALA A 29 -9.23 -5.90 -1.72
CA ALA A 29 -9.22 -4.51 -1.32
C ALA A 29 -10.53 -4.20 -0.61
N THR A 30 -10.46 -3.66 0.59
CA THR A 30 -11.68 -3.16 1.26
C THR A 30 -11.77 -1.67 1.04
N LYS A 31 -12.98 -1.13 0.95
CA LYS A 31 -13.23 0.31 0.81
C LYS A 31 -14.36 0.72 1.74
N CYS A 32 -14.32 1.95 2.25
CA CYS A 32 -15.44 2.52 3.00
C CYS A 32 -16.61 2.94 2.08
N GLY A 33 -16.32 3.28 0.82
CA GLY A 33 -17.28 3.65 -0.20
C GLY A 33 -16.65 3.58 -1.59
N ASP A 34 -17.47 3.64 -2.65
CA ASP A 34 -17.01 3.44 -4.04
C ASP A 34 -15.94 4.46 -4.47
N ALA A 35 -16.01 5.68 -3.95
CA ALA A 35 -15.04 6.75 -4.21
C ALA A 35 -13.85 6.78 -3.24
N GLY A 36 -13.82 5.88 -2.24
CA GLY A 36 -12.75 5.82 -1.25
C GLY A 36 -11.48 5.12 -1.76
N PRO A 37 -10.33 5.28 -1.07
CA PRO A 37 -9.11 4.57 -1.41
C PRO A 37 -9.24 3.06 -1.17
N ASP A 38 -8.55 2.26 -1.97
CA ASP A 38 -8.35 0.84 -1.68
C ASP A 38 -7.56 0.67 -0.38
N ILE A 39 -8.10 -0.13 0.55
CA ILE A 39 -7.50 -0.41 1.86
C ILE A 39 -6.90 -1.81 1.84
N HIS A 40 -5.59 -1.84 2.04
CA HIS A 40 -4.72 -3.00 2.18
C HIS A 40 -3.80 -2.84 3.40
N TYR A 41 -3.20 -3.96 3.81
CA TYR A 41 -2.12 -3.99 4.80
C TYR A 41 -1.04 -2.94 4.48
N PRO A 42 -0.54 -2.18 5.47
CA PRO A 42 -0.74 -2.33 6.92
C PRO A 42 -2.05 -1.75 7.46
N TYR A 43 -2.83 -1.04 6.63
CA TYR A 43 -4.10 -0.45 7.06
C TYR A 43 -5.21 -1.49 7.14
N LYS A 44 -6.11 -1.29 8.10
CA LYS A 44 -7.32 -2.09 8.26
C LYS A 44 -8.48 -1.22 8.74
N ILE A 45 -9.70 -1.63 8.43
CA ILE A 45 -10.91 -0.96 8.95
C ILE A 45 -11.16 -1.47 10.37
N LYS A 46 -11.30 -0.56 11.33
CA LYS A 46 -11.61 -0.88 12.73
C LYS A 46 -12.96 -1.63 12.82
N GLY A 47 -12.98 -2.71 13.58
CA GLY A 47 -14.17 -3.54 13.77
C GLY A 47 -14.38 -4.63 12.71
N GLN A 48 -13.62 -4.62 11.60
CA GLN A 48 -13.66 -5.71 10.63
C GLN A 48 -12.76 -6.87 11.12
N HIS A 49 -13.29 -8.09 11.15
CA HIS A 49 -12.53 -9.30 11.43
C HIS A 49 -11.65 -9.65 10.22
N GLN A 50 -10.54 -8.92 10.04
CA GLN A 50 -9.48 -9.34 9.14
C GLN A 50 -8.59 -10.34 9.87
N HIS A 51 -8.27 -11.47 9.23
CA HIS A 51 -7.49 -12.58 9.80
C HIS A 51 -6.02 -12.24 10.15
N THR A 52 -5.63 -10.98 10.03
CA THR A 52 -4.28 -10.48 10.30
C THR A 52 -4.27 -9.64 11.58
N ASP A 53 -3.31 -9.92 12.45
CA ASP A 53 -3.10 -9.20 13.70
C ASP A 53 -3.04 -7.69 13.45
N SER A 54 -3.67 -6.93 14.34
CA SER A 54 -3.75 -5.49 14.20
C SER A 54 -2.40 -4.83 14.45
N LEU A 55 -1.85 -4.12 13.46
CA LEU A 55 -0.78 -3.18 13.74
C LEU A 55 -1.36 -1.95 14.45
N PRO A 56 -0.91 -1.61 15.67
CA PRO A 56 -1.35 -0.39 16.36
C PRO A 56 -1.05 0.85 15.51
N GLY A 57 -2.01 1.78 15.46
CA GLY A 57 -1.86 3.04 14.72
C GLY A 57 -2.22 3.00 13.24
N PHE A 58 -2.48 1.83 12.64
CA PHE A 58 -2.91 1.69 11.24
C PHE A 58 -4.41 1.44 11.08
N GLU A 59 -5.18 1.76 12.11
CA GLU A 59 -6.64 1.59 12.09
C GLU A 59 -7.32 2.75 11.35
N LEU A 60 -8.10 2.42 10.34
CA LEU A 60 -8.96 3.33 9.62
C LEU A 60 -10.42 3.17 10.09
N LEU A 61 -11.18 4.24 10.00
CA LEU A 61 -12.60 4.30 10.34
C LEU A 61 -13.40 4.66 9.09
N CYS A 62 -14.52 3.99 8.90
CA CYS A 62 -15.49 4.37 7.88
C CYS A 62 -16.61 5.19 8.50
N LYS A 63 -16.82 6.41 8.01
CA LYS A 63 -17.91 7.30 8.45
C LYS A 63 -18.57 7.90 7.23
N ASP A 64 -19.87 7.63 7.03
CA ASP A 64 -20.65 8.18 5.91
C ASP A 64 -19.97 7.99 4.53
N ASN A 65 -19.46 6.77 4.28
CA ASN A 65 -18.65 6.39 3.10
C ASN A 65 -17.26 7.04 2.97
N LEU A 66 -16.88 7.91 3.89
CA LEU A 66 -15.54 8.49 3.97
C LEU A 66 -14.61 7.59 4.79
N THR A 67 -13.35 7.54 4.36
CA THR A 67 -12.28 6.86 5.09
C THR A 67 -11.57 7.89 5.96
N THR A 68 -11.41 7.60 7.24
CA THR A 68 -10.76 8.51 8.20
C THR A 68 -9.72 7.77 9.03
N ILE A 69 -8.72 8.49 9.51
CA ILE A 69 -7.72 8.01 10.45
C ILE A 69 -7.73 8.89 11.70
N HIS A 70 -7.67 8.27 12.88
CA HIS A 70 -7.73 8.99 14.15
C HIS A 70 -6.33 9.22 14.71
N PHE A 71 -6.00 10.47 15.02
CA PHE A 71 -4.78 10.87 15.72
C PHE A 71 -5.13 11.33 17.14
N PRO A 72 -4.58 10.71 18.21
CA PRO A 72 -4.91 11.08 19.59
C PRO A 72 -4.67 12.56 19.94
N SER A 73 -3.70 13.20 19.29
CA SER A 73 -3.31 14.60 19.54
C SER A 73 -4.17 15.63 18.80
N TYR A 74 -4.96 15.22 17.81
CA TYR A 74 -5.70 16.14 16.94
C TYR A 74 -7.16 15.74 16.72
N GLY A 75 -7.42 14.45 16.50
CA GLY A 75 -8.71 13.90 16.12
C GLY A 75 -8.66 13.24 14.74
N ASP A 76 -9.81 13.21 14.07
CA ASP A 76 -9.98 12.50 12.80
C ASP A 76 -9.53 13.35 11.61
N LEU A 77 -8.73 12.75 10.73
CA LEU A 77 -8.38 13.29 9.42
C LEU A 77 -8.96 12.42 8.32
N GLU A 78 -9.42 13.05 7.24
CA GLU A 78 -9.97 12.34 6.08
C GLU A 78 -8.83 11.79 5.23
N VAL A 79 -8.94 10.53 4.82
CA VAL A 79 -8.00 9.86 3.94
C VAL A 79 -8.43 10.08 2.49
N LYS A 80 -7.70 10.94 1.78
CA LYS A 80 -7.93 11.19 0.35
C LYS A 80 -7.40 10.04 -0.51
N SER A 81 -6.18 9.59 -0.23
CA SER A 81 -5.56 8.48 -0.95
C SER A 81 -4.45 7.82 -0.13
N ILE A 82 -4.17 6.56 -0.48
CA ILE A 82 -3.06 5.78 0.09
C ILE A 82 -2.21 5.30 -1.08
N SER A 83 -0.90 5.58 -1.05
CA SER A 83 0.06 5.00 -1.98
C SER A 83 0.91 3.98 -1.26
N TYR A 84 0.73 2.71 -1.61
CA TYR A 84 1.48 1.60 -1.04
C TYR A 84 2.90 1.51 -1.59
N ASP A 85 3.09 1.79 -2.89
CA ASP A 85 4.42 1.75 -3.53
C ASP A 85 5.38 2.78 -2.95
N THR A 86 4.86 3.97 -2.66
CA THR A 86 5.63 5.09 -2.09
C THR A 86 5.39 5.28 -0.59
N LYS A 87 4.70 4.33 0.06
CA LYS A 87 4.40 4.27 1.49
C LYS A 87 3.93 5.59 2.11
N ASN A 88 2.99 6.30 1.46
CA ASN A 88 2.41 7.52 2.03
C ASN A 88 0.89 7.56 1.97
N ILE A 89 0.33 8.31 2.91
CA ILE A 89 -1.09 8.56 3.09
C ILE A 89 -1.33 10.05 2.95
N HIS A 90 -2.26 10.40 2.06
CA HIS A 90 -2.66 11.77 1.81
C HIS A 90 -3.91 12.07 2.62
N LEU A 91 -3.76 13.00 3.57
CA LEU A 91 -4.76 13.40 4.52
C LEU A 91 -5.30 14.80 4.21
N LEU A 92 -6.59 14.98 4.47
CA LEU A 92 -7.29 16.25 4.43
C LEU A 92 -7.85 16.56 5.81
N ASP A 93 -7.82 17.84 6.15
CA ASP A 93 -8.51 18.34 7.33
C ASP A 93 -10.00 18.54 6.99
N PRO A 94 -10.94 17.87 7.66
CA PRO A 94 -12.37 18.08 7.48
C PRO A 94 -12.81 19.53 7.70
N LYS A 95 -12.07 20.29 8.54
CA LYS A 95 -12.32 21.72 8.80
C LYS A 95 -11.74 22.63 7.70
N LYS A 96 -11.11 22.05 6.68
CA LYS A 96 -10.49 22.76 5.53
C LYS A 96 -9.43 23.78 5.96
N CYS A 97 -8.72 23.54 7.07
CA CYS A 97 -7.66 24.40 7.58
C CYS A 97 -6.45 23.57 8.02
N VAL A 98 -5.62 23.16 7.06
CA VAL A 98 -4.42 22.33 7.33
C VAL A 98 -3.46 22.97 8.34
N HIS A 99 -3.46 24.31 8.47
CA HIS A 99 -2.66 25.02 9.47
C HIS A 99 -3.03 24.63 10.91
N HIS A 100 -4.31 24.35 11.20
CA HIS A 100 -4.71 23.80 12.50
C HIS A 100 -4.11 22.43 12.76
N VAL A 101 -3.94 21.61 11.72
CA VAL A 101 -3.30 20.29 11.83
C VAL A 101 -1.84 20.48 12.22
N PHE A 102 -1.07 21.30 11.50
CA PHE A 102 0.35 21.52 11.82
C PHE A 102 0.59 22.14 13.20
N LEU A 103 -0.34 22.97 13.69
CA LEU A 103 -0.22 23.59 15.01
C LEU A 103 -0.42 22.60 16.17
N ASN A 104 -1.18 21.53 15.96
CA ASN A 104 -1.71 20.69 17.04
C ASN A 104 -1.41 19.19 16.89
N LEU A 105 -1.15 18.70 15.68
CA LEU A 105 -0.84 17.30 15.42
C LEU A 105 0.53 16.94 15.99
N ASN A 106 0.54 15.97 16.90
CA ASN A 106 1.72 15.33 17.43
C ASN A 106 1.78 13.87 16.95
N LEU A 107 2.83 13.55 16.20
CA LEU A 107 3.07 12.23 15.61
C LEU A 107 3.96 11.32 16.47
N SER A 108 4.55 11.81 17.57
CA SER A 108 5.55 11.08 18.37
C SER A 108 5.05 9.75 18.96
N LEU A 109 3.72 9.60 19.12
CA LEU A 109 3.08 8.38 19.63
C LEU A 109 2.40 7.57 18.51
N THR A 110 2.81 7.79 17.25
CA THR A 110 2.22 7.17 16.07
C THR A 110 3.31 6.55 15.20
N PRO A 111 2.99 5.57 14.34
CA PRO A 111 3.96 5.00 13.40
C PRO A 111 4.28 5.93 12.21
N PHE A 112 3.72 7.13 12.20
CA PHE A 112 3.79 8.05 11.07
C PHE A 112 4.86 9.13 11.27
N HIS A 113 5.47 9.52 10.17
CA HIS A 113 6.31 10.70 10.08
C HIS A 113 5.95 11.49 8.81
N TYR A 114 6.42 12.73 8.72
CA TYR A 114 6.15 13.56 7.56
C TYR A 114 6.87 13.02 6.32
N PHE A 115 6.17 12.94 5.19
CA PHE A 115 6.72 12.40 3.94
C PHE A 115 7.73 13.35 3.28
N TYR A 116 7.57 14.66 3.48
CA TYR A 116 8.49 15.66 2.96
C TYR A 116 9.38 16.25 4.05
N VAL A 117 10.50 16.84 3.61
CA VAL A 117 11.45 17.52 4.48
C VAL A 117 10.77 18.68 5.21
N LEU A 118 11.01 18.73 6.52
CA LEU A 118 10.48 19.74 7.40
C LEU A 118 11.32 21.02 7.38
N LYS A 119 10.64 22.16 7.46
CA LYS A 119 11.24 23.47 7.70
C LYS A 119 10.49 24.19 8.82
N ASN A 120 11.22 24.94 9.63
CA ASN A 120 10.63 25.69 10.73
C ASN A 120 9.98 26.98 10.22
N TYR A 121 8.72 27.16 10.61
CA TYR A 121 7.93 28.33 10.31
C TYR A 121 7.31 28.88 11.60
N THR A 122 7.28 30.20 11.72
CA THR A 122 6.64 30.90 12.82
C THR A 122 5.31 31.46 12.37
N TYR A 123 4.25 31.15 13.12
CA TYR A 123 2.95 31.79 12.97
C TYR A 123 2.99 33.16 13.64
N LEU A 124 2.61 34.19 12.90
CA LEU A 124 2.49 35.55 13.40
C LEU A 124 1.01 35.91 13.54
N ASN A 125 0.68 36.65 14.59
CA ASN A 125 -0.61 37.30 14.76
C ASN A 125 -0.40 38.81 14.70
N CYS A 126 -1.00 39.46 13.71
CA CYS A 126 -0.82 40.87 13.43
C CYS A 126 -2.13 41.65 13.63
N SER A 127 -2.01 42.84 14.21
CA SER A 127 -3.13 43.79 14.35
C SER A 127 -3.54 44.45 13.04
N THR A 128 -2.64 44.47 12.06
CA THR A 128 -2.84 45.06 10.73
C THR A 128 -2.38 44.09 9.65
N ALA A 129 -3.10 44.05 8.52
CA ALA A 129 -2.70 43.23 7.39
C ALA A 129 -1.31 43.65 6.86
N LEU A 130 -0.45 42.66 6.64
CA LEU A 130 0.86 42.84 6.03
C LEU A 130 0.73 42.96 4.51
N PRO A 131 1.52 43.83 3.86
CA PRO A 131 1.53 43.96 2.40
C PRO A 131 2.17 42.73 1.73
N PRO A 132 2.00 42.54 0.41
CA PRO A 132 2.75 41.54 -0.34
C PRO A 132 4.27 41.68 -0.11
N PRO A 133 5.02 40.56 -0.03
CA PRO A 133 4.67 39.21 -0.47
C PRO A 133 4.02 38.32 0.59
N PHE A 134 3.66 38.85 1.77
CA PHE A 134 3.02 38.05 2.82
C PHE A 134 1.61 37.60 2.38
N VAL A 135 1.32 36.31 2.53
CA VAL A 135 -0.01 35.75 2.28
C VAL A 135 -0.61 35.34 3.61
N GLU A 136 -1.78 35.92 3.89
CA GLU A 136 -2.55 35.65 5.08
C GLU A 136 -3.08 34.21 5.07
N VAL A 137 -3.18 33.58 6.23
CA VAL A 137 -3.80 32.28 6.44
C VAL A 137 -5.28 32.51 6.75
N PRO A 138 -6.20 32.40 5.77
CA PRO A 138 -7.56 32.92 5.95
C PRO A 138 -8.34 32.15 7.02
N CYS A 139 -8.12 30.84 7.12
CA CYS A 139 -8.81 29.98 8.08
C CYS A 139 -8.34 30.18 9.54
N LEU A 140 -7.24 30.90 9.76
CA LEU A 140 -6.76 31.29 11.09
C LEU A 140 -6.97 32.78 11.38
N SER A 141 -7.41 33.57 10.40
CA SER A 141 -7.52 35.02 10.51
C SER A 141 -8.97 35.46 10.72
N ALA A 142 -9.17 36.69 11.19
CA ALA A 142 -10.47 37.27 11.41
C ALA A 142 -10.47 38.77 11.09
N ALA A 143 -11.61 39.44 11.25
CA ALA A 143 -11.74 40.86 10.96
C ALA A 143 -10.83 41.77 11.83
N SER A 144 -10.46 41.33 13.03
CA SER A 144 -9.67 42.12 13.98
C SER A 144 -8.22 41.66 14.12
N TYR A 145 -7.81 40.58 13.45
CA TYR A 145 -6.46 40.05 13.54
C TYR A 145 -6.10 39.19 12.33
N HIS A 146 -4.85 39.28 11.90
CA HIS A 146 -4.35 38.70 10.65
C HIS A 146 -3.23 37.71 10.95
N VAL A 147 -3.38 36.47 10.48
CA VAL A 147 -2.41 35.40 10.75
C VAL A 147 -1.56 35.12 9.53
N TYR A 148 -0.25 35.06 9.74
CA TYR A 148 0.74 34.77 8.69
C TYR A 148 1.65 33.63 9.11
N THR A 149 2.20 32.92 8.13
CA THR A 149 3.24 31.90 8.34
C THR A 149 4.52 32.39 7.67
N VAL A 150 5.57 32.64 8.45
CA VAL A 150 6.87 33.15 7.95
C VAL A 150 8.01 32.21 8.29
N ASP A 151 9.08 32.25 7.51
CA ASP A 151 10.31 31.54 7.86
C ASP A 151 10.78 31.98 9.25
N SER A 152 11.11 31.03 10.13
CA SER A 152 11.53 31.32 11.51
C SER A 152 12.79 32.19 11.61
N ALA A 153 13.58 32.30 10.53
CA ALA A 153 14.75 33.17 10.47
C ALA A 153 14.42 34.64 10.19
N LEU A 154 13.18 34.96 9.78
CA LEU A 154 12.77 36.33 9.49
C LEU A 154 12.41 37.09 10.79
N PRO A 155 12.74 38.39 10.87
CA PRO A 155 12.35 39.22 12.01
C PRO A 155 10.83 39.41 12.05
N VAL A 156 10.27 39.45 13.25
CA VAL A 156 8.85 39.71 13.47
C VAL A 156 8.58 41.22 13.28
N PRO A 157 7.65 41.63 12.40
CA PRO A 157 7.27 43.03 12.26
C PRO A 157 6.68 43.60 13.55
N GLY A 158 6.87 44.89 13.82
CA GLY A 158 6.39 45.51 15.07
C GLY A 158 4.87 45.51 15.28
N SER A 159 4.08 45.36 14.21
CA SER A 159 2.62 45.21 14.28
C SER A 159 2.14 43.79 14.58
N CYS A 160 3.08 42.85 14.74
CA CYS A 160 2.84 41.42 14.85
C CYS A 160 3.50 40.83 16.11
N GLU A 161 2.93 39.73 16.58
CA GLU A 161 3.48 38.90 17.64
C GLU A 161 3.72 37.48 17.12
N GLY A 162 4.85 36.87 17.50
CA GLY A 162 5.12 35.47 17.20
C GLY A 162 4.32 34.56 18.12
N VAL A 163 3.39 33.78 17.55
CA VAL A 163 2.49 32.89 18.30
C VAL A 163 3.16 31.55 18.61
N LYS A 164 3.65 30.87 17.57
CA LYS A 164 4.22 29.53 17.70
C LYS A 164 5.11 29.20 16.51
N THR A 165 6.24 28.56 16.77
CA THR A 165 7.08 27.97 15.71
C THR A 165 6.80 26.47 15.62
N VAL A 166 6.55 25.98 14.40
CA VAL A 166 6.34 24.56 14.13
C VAL A 166 7.10 24.12 12.88
N ALA A 167 7.39 22.83 12.81
CA ALA A 167 8.02 22.21 11.66
C ALA A 167 6.94 21.83 10.63
N ILE A 168 6.99 22.40 9.42
CA ILE A 168 6.02 22.20 8.34
C ILE A 168 6.71 21.56 7.13
N PRO A 169 6.12 20.52 6.51
CA PRO A 169 6.75 19.73 5.44
C PRO A 169 6.67 20.37 4.03
N PHE A 170 6.95 21.67 3.82
CA PHE A 170 7.02 22.25 2.46
C PHE A 170 8.00 23.42 2.31
N ALA A 171 8.53 23.60 1.09
CA ALA A 171 8.87 24.93 0.57
C ALA A 171 7.56 25.61 0.12
N TYR A 172 7.22 26.72 0.77
CA TYR A 172 6.01 27.53 0.60
C TYR A 172 5.42 27.57 -0.83
N SER A 173 4.13 27.23 -0.96
CA SER A 173 3.28 27.59 -2.11
C SER A 173 2.00 28.23 -1.57
N PRO A 174 1.57 29.41 -2.06
CA PRO A 174 0.39 30.12 -1.56
C PRO A 174 -0.96 29.42 -1.83
N TYR A 175 -0.95 28.29 -2.55
CA TYR A 175 -2.15 27.51 -2.93
C TYR A 175 -2.42 26.32 -1.99
N LEU A 176 -1.93 26.35 -0.74
CA LEU A 176 -2.12 25.28 0.25
C LEU A 176 -3.59 25.06 0.66
N SER A 177 -4.48 26.01 0.37
CA SER A 177 -5.94 25.87 0.57
C SER A 177 -6.62 25.02 -0.50
N ASP A 178 -6.00 24.87 -1.66
CA ASP A 178 -6.53 24.03 -2.71
C ASP A 178 -6.13 22.61 -2.34
N SER A 179 -7.12 21.75 -2.09
CA SER A 179 -7.10 20.31 -1.77
C SER A 179 -6.04 19.41 -2.47
N ILE A 180 -5.17 19.98 -3.30
CA ILE A 180 -4.06 19.45 -4.07
C ILE A 180 -2.83 19.16 -3.17
N LEU A 181 -2.49 20.04 -2.22
CA LEU A 181 -1.31 19.94 -1.35
C LEU A 181 -1.71 19.68 0.12
N GLY A 182 -2.45 18.60 0.36
CA GLY A 182 -2.79 18.17 1.72
C GLY A 182 -1.60 17.60 2.50
N LEU A 183 -1.85 17.18 3.75
CA LEU A 183 -0.86 16.57 4.62
C LEU A 183 -0.47 15.19 4.09
N ARG A 184 0.82 14.97 3.80
CA ARG A 184 1.35 13.63 3.48
C ARG A 184 2.18 13.09 4.63
N LEU A 185 1.76 11.96 5.14
CA LEU A 185 2.50 11.18 6.12
C LEU A 185 2.98 9.88 5.48
N THR A 186 4.09 9.37 5.96
CA THR A 186 4.68 8.09 5.60
C THR A 186 4.86 7.26 6.85
N TRP A 187 5.06 5.96 6.66
CA TRP A 187 5.26 5.04 7.75
C TRP A 187 6.42 4.10 7.43
N ASP A 188 7.18 3.79 8.46
CA ASP A 188 8.09 2.67 8.43
C ASP A 188 7.40 1.49 9.12
N MET A 189 7.42 0.33 8.46
CA MET A 189 7.11 -0.89 9.17
C MET A 189 8.33 -1.15 10.04
N SER A 190 8.22 -0.94 11.36
CA SER A 190 9.19 -1.53 12.26
C SER A 190 9.13 -3.02 11.98
N GLU A 191 10.21 -3.60 11.47
CA GLU A 191 10.40 -5.04 11.51
C GLU A 191 10.42 -5.41 12.99
N THR A 192 9.26 -5.72 13.56
CA THR A 192 9.21 -6.37 14.86
C THR A 192 10.07 -7.63 14.75
N GLU A 193 10.82 -7.92 15.82
CA GLU A 193 11.73 -9.07 15.96
C GLU A 193 11.06 -10.46 15.81
N ASP A 194 9.91 -10.56 15.16
CA ASP A 194 9.36 -11.80 14.62
C ASP A 194 9.95 -12.17 13.24
N SER A 195 10.84 -11.34 12.67
CA SER A 195 11.59 -11.72 11.46
C SER A 195 12.64 -12.82 11.71
N LYS A 196 12.99 -13.13 12.97
CA LYS A 196 13.87 -14.27 13.29
C LYS A 196 13.14 -15.63 13.23
N THR A 197 11.82 -15.67 13.22
CA THR A 197 11.02 -16.89 13.02
C THR A 197 10.41 -16.99 11.62
N ILE A 198 10.56 -15.96 10.77
CA ILE A 198 10.16 -15.97 9.35
C ILE A 198 11.38 -15.98 8.41
N ASN A 199 12.59 -16.31 8.90
CA ASN A 199 13.69 -16.67 8.01
C ASN A 199 13.51 -18.03 7.29
N HIS A 200 12.36 -18.69 7.46
CA HIS A 200 12.02 -19.92 6.72
C HIS A 200 11.03 -19.75 5.56
N THR A 201 10.53 -18.55 5.28
CA THR A 201 9.71 -18.31 4.07
C THR A 201 10.13 -17.01 3.38
N ARG A 202 11.28 -17.08 2.69
CA ARG A 202 11.61 -16.23 1.54
C ARG A 202 10.63 -16.56 0.39
N GLY A 203 9.38 -16.16 0.56
CA GLY A 203 8.27 -16.38 -0.35
C GLY A 203 8.12 -15.23 -1.33
N SER A 204 8.24 -15.54 -2.62
CA SER A 204 7.28 -15.16 -3.67
C SER A 204 7.88 -15.37 -5.07
N HIS A 205 9.20 -15.20 -5.25
CA HIS A 205 9.86 -15.53 -6.53
C HIS A 205 10.35 -16.99 -6.64
N THR A 206 10.65 -17.64 -5.52
CA THR A 206 11.20 -19.01 -5.52
C THR A 206 10.12 -20.09 -5.62
N SER A 207 8.93 -19.86 -5.05
CA SER A 207 7.81 -20.81 -5.11
C SER A 207 7.17 -20.89 -6.49
N ARG A 208 7.11 -19.78 -7.23
CA ARG A 208 6.65 -19.75 -8.63
C ARG A 208 7.53 -20.63 -9.52
N ASN A 209 8.84 -20.57 -9.34
CA ASN A 209 9.79 -21.39 -10.10
C ASN A 209 9.81 -22.86 -9.65
N LEU A 210 9.53 -23.15 -8.37
CA LEU A 210 9.47 -24.51 -7.85
C LEU A 210 8.20 -25.26 -8.32
N VAL A 211 7.05 -24.58 -8.34
CA VAL A 211 5.77 -25.18 -8.78
C VAL A 211 5.72 -25.32 -10.31
N ILE A 212 6.24 -24.34 -11.06
CA ILE A 212 6.39 -24.45 -12.52
C ILE A 212 7.42 -25.55 -12.85
N GLY A 213 8.53 -25.61 -12.11
CA GLY A 213 9.56 -26.63 -12.26
C GLY A 213 9.05 -28.05 -11.96
N SER A 214 8.28 -28.23 -10.87
CA SER A 214 7.73 -29.55 -10.52
C SER A 214 6.72 -30.02 -11.56
N SER A 215 5.89 -29.11 -12.08
CA SER A 215 4.94 -29.40 -13.16
C SER A 215 5.66 -29.83 -14.43
N MET A 216 6.71 -29.10 -14.84
CA MET A 216 7.53 -29.43 -16.01
C MET A 216 8.25 -30.78 -15.87
N CYS A 217 8.79 -31.10 -14.69
CA CYS A 217 9.44 -32.39 -14.42
C CYS A 217 8.46 -33.57 -14.56
N VAL A 218 7.23 -33.44 -14.07
CA VAL A 218 6.20 -34.48 -14.22
C VAL A 218 5.85 -34.70 -15.70
N PHE A 219 5.77 -33.64 -16.51
CA PHE A 219 5.54 -33.78 -17.95
C PHE A 219 6.66 -34.53 -18.67
N VAL A 220 7.91 -34.20 -18.38
CA VAL A 220 9.07 -34.88 -18.97
C VAL A 220 9.08 -36.36 -18.59
N MET A 221 8.80 -36.70 -17.33
CA MET A 221 8.75 -38.08 -16.87
C MET A 221 7.65 -38.90 -17.56
N VAL A 222 6.46 -38.34 -17.72
CA VAL A 222 5.35 -39.02 -18.42
C VAL A 222 5.69 -39.23 -19.90
N MET A 223 6.30 -38.25 -20.57
CA MET A 223 6.72 -38.39 -21.96
C MET A 223 7.79 -39.48 -22.15
N LEU A 224 8.78 -39.56 -21.26
CA LEU A 224 9.80 -40.61 -21.29
C LEU A 224 9.21 -42.01 -21.07
N LEU A 225 8.21 -42.13 -20.18
CA LEU A 225 7.49 -43.39 -19.97
C LEU A 225 6.69 -43.81 -21.22
N LEU A 226 6.03 -42.87 -21.89
CA LEU A 226 5.32 -43.14 -23.15
C LEU A 226 6.26 -43.54 -24.29
N ILE A 227 7.44 -42.90 -24.38
CA ILE A 227 8.47 -43.27 -25.37
C ILE A 227 9.03 -44.65 -25.07
N SER A 228 9.37 -44.95 -23.81
CA SER A 228 9.93 -46.27 -23.43
C SER A 228 8.93 -47.42 -23.61
N THR A 229 7.63 -47.17 -23.42
CA THR A 229 6.58 -48.16 -23.69
C THR A 229 6.41 -48.38 -25.20
N LYS A 230 6.42 -47.33 -26.01
CA LYS A 230 6.41 -47.42 -27.48
C LYS A 230 7.61 -48.21 -28.02
N ILE A 231 8.81 -47.95 -27.51
CA ILE A 231 10.04 -48.66 -27.90
C ILE A 231 9.95 -50.14 -27.52
N ARG A 232 9.52 -50.46 -26.29
CA ARG A 232 9.34 -51.86 -25.85
C ARG A 232 8.31 -52.62 -26.69
N VAL A 233 7.20 -51.97 -27.02
CA VAL A 233 6.17 -52.56 -27.90
C VAL A 233 6.71 -52.77 -29.31
N ALA A 234 7.46 -51.82 -29.87
CA ALA A 234 8.08 -51.97 -31.18
C ALA A 234 9.12 -53.09 -31.21
N ALA A 235 9.97 -53.19 -30.19
CA ALA A 235 10.96 -54.27 -30.06
C ALA A 235 10.30 -55.65 -29.93
N ARG A 236 9.24 -55.77 -29.12
CA ARG A 236 8.46 -57.00 -28.99
C ARG A 236 7.82 -57.41 -30.31
N ASN A 237 7.25 -56.45 -31.04
CA ASN A 237 6.64 -56.70 -32.34
C ASN A 237 7.67 -57.10 -33.41
N ASN A 238 8.91 -56.61 -33.33
CA ASN A 238 9.99 -57.01 -34.22
C ASN A 238 10.51 -58.42 -33.92
N HIS A 239 10.70 -58.77 -32.64
CA HIS A 239 11.11 -60.13 -32.23
C HIS A 239 10.08 -61.18 -32.64
N GLN A 240 8.79 -60.86 -32.55
CA GLN A 240 7.70 -61.74 -32.97
C GLN A 240 7.63 -61.90 -34.51
N LYS A 241 8.12 -60.91 -35.28
CA LYS A 241 8.27 -61.03 -36.74
C LYS A 241 9.49 -61.86 -37.14
N GLU A 242 10.59 -61.78 -36.40
CA GLU A 242 11.79 -62.60 -36.63
C GLU A 242 11.55 -64.09 -36.30
N GLU A 243 10.83 -64.40 -35.22
CA GLU A 243 10.43 -65.78 -34.91
C GLU A 243 9.46 -66.39 -35.93
N GLN A 244 8.60 -65.56 -36.56
CA GLN A 244 7.73 -66.01 -37.64
C GLN A 244 8.48 -66.23 -38.98
N LEU A 245 9.63 -65.59 -39.18
CA LEU A 245 10.48 -65.78 -40.37
C LEU A 245 11.42 -66.98 -40.25
N LEU A 246 11.75 -67.44 -39.03
CA LEU A 246 12.57 -68.64 -38.80
C LEU A 246 11.78 -69.96 -38.87
N HIS A 247 10.45 -69.90 -38.86
CA HIS A 247 9.56 -71.07 -38.91
C HIS A 247 8.77 -71.21 -40.23
N SER A 248 9.12 -70.43 -41.25
CA SER A 248 8.64 -70.57 -42.64
C SER A 248 9.75 -71.08 -43.56
#